data_AF-A0A8R7Q6J4-F1
#
_entry.id   AF-A0A8R7Q6J4-F1
#
_cell.length_a   1.000
_cell.length_b   1.000
_cell.length_c   1.000
_cell.angle_alpha   90.00
_cell.angle_beta   90.00
_cell.angle_gamma   90.00
#
_symmetry.space_group_name_H-M   'P 1'
#
loop_
_entity.id
_entity.type
_entity.pdbx_description
1 polymer ?
#
loop_
_entity_poly.entity_id
_entity_poly.type
_entity_poly.pdbx_seq_one_letter_code
_entity_poly.pdbx_strand_id
1 'polypeptide(L)'
;MLPTLPNRKHFAHLFHLAGQRFLSHNKLSNGYSFGLFIETIEMPKGPSCLTVDFELAARTRSSGKFVLRFEDKHTGDDWMLGCGDLSEVPWSTFIANDNLFIDGVLYLRADLKVAQKGLQT
;
A
#
# COMPACT_ATOMS: atom_id res chain seq x y z
N MET A 1 -10.81 3.02 29.04
CA MET A 1 -10.99 4.09 28.03
C MET A 1 -10.52 3.50 26.71
N LEU A 2 -11.41 3.23 25.75
CA LEU A 2 -11.00 2.72 24.43
C LEU A 2 -10.24 3.84 23.70
N PRO A 3 -9.06 3.59 23.10
CA PRO A 3 -8.35 4.60 22.34
C PRO A 3 -9.25 5.05 21.18
N THR A 4 -9.53 6.34 21.12
CA THR A 4 -10.33 6.95 20.05
C THR A 4 -9.65 6.70 18.71
N LEU A 5 -10.41 6.30 17.70
CA LEU A 5 -9.92 6.21 16.32
C LEU A 5 -9.34 7.59 15.93
N PRO A 6 -8.12 7.68 15.36
CA PRO A 6 -7.52 8.95 15.02
C PRO A 6 -8.41 9.73 14.05
N ASN A 7 -8.41 11.06 14.18
CA ASN A 7 -9.08 11.99 13.27
C ASN A 7 -8.80 11.58 11.81
N ARG A 8 -9.85 11.40 11.01
CA ARG A 8 -9.82 10.84 9.65
C ARG A 8 -9.05 11.74 8.69
N LYS A 9 -7.71 11.68 8.69
CA LYS A 9 -6.89 12.24 7.61
C LYS A 9 -6.61 11.14 6.60
N HIS A 10 -7.28 11.25 5.47
CA HIS A 10 -6.99 10.46 4.28
C HIS A 10 -5.86 11.17 3.53
N PHE A 11 -4.73 10.50 3.38
CA PHE A 11 -3.66 10.95 2.50
C PHE A 11 -3.85 10.25 1.16
N ALA A 12 -3.77 11.03 0.10
CA ALA A 12 -3.77 10.55 -1.26
C ALA A 12 -2.63 11.24 -2.02
N HIS A 13 -1.91 10.50 -2.84
CA HIS A 13 -0.81 11.02 -3.63
C HIS A 13 -0.87 10.46 -5.05
N LEU A 14 -0.79 11.38 -6.01
CA LEU A 14 -0.80 11.08 -7.43
C LEU A 14 0.64 10.91 -7.92
N PHE A 15 0.92 9.84 -8.65
CA PHE A 15 2.22 9.61 -9.29
C PHE A 15 2.07 8.96 -10.67
N HIS A 16 3.16 9.00 -11.45
CA HIS A 16 3.22 8.35 -12.75
C HIS A 16 4.17 7.16 -12.72
N LEU A 17 3.77 6.04 -13.34
CA LEU A 17 4.59 4.84 -13.47
C LEU A 17 4.28 4.15 -14.80
N ALA A 18 5.31 3.81 -15.58
CA ALA A 18 5.18 3.16 -16.89
C ALA A 18 4.19 3.85 -17.86
N GLY A 19 4.12 5.19 -17.83
CA GLY A 19 3.21 5.97 -18.68
C GLY A 19 1.77 6.07 -18.15
N GLN A 20 1.48 5.54 -16.96
CA GLN A 20 0.16 5.59 -16.34
C GLN A 20 0.12 6.42 -15.07
N ARG A 21 -1.09 6.88 -14.74
CA ARG A 21 -1.38 7.66 -13.53
C ARG A 21 -1.95 6.77 -12.45
N PHE A 22 -1.33 6.83 -11.28
CA PHE A 22 -1.73 6.08 -10.09
C PHE A 22 -2.02 7.01 -8.92
N LEU A 23 -2.97 6.62 -8.09
CA LEU A 23 -3.31 7.23 -6.81
C LEU A 23 -2.96 6.26 -5.69
N SER A 24 -1.95 6.57 -4.88
CA SER A 24 -1.76 5.89 -3.60
C SER A 24 -2.62 6.57 -2.55
N HIS A 25 -3.39 5.82 -1.76
CA HIS A 25 -4.14 6.39 -0.64
C HIS A 25 -4.17 5.46 0.57
N ASN A 26 -4.25 6.05 1.77
CA ASN A 26 -4.46 5.29 3.00
C ASN A 26 -5.91 5.39 3.50
N LYS A 27 -6.37 4.32 4.14
CA LYS A 27 -7.71 4.27 4.74
C LYS A 27 -7.64 3.58 6.10
N LEU A 28 -8.28 4.13 7.11
CA LEU A 28 -8.49 3.41 8.36
C LEU A 28 -9.56 2.33 8.10
N SER A 29 -9.25 1.06 8.33
CA SER A 29 -10.25 0.01 8.23
C SER A 29 -11.15 0.02 9.48
N ASN A 30 -12.41 -0.37 9.30
CA ASN A 30 -13.38 -0.42 10.40
C ASN A 30 -13.00 -1.55 11.37
N GLY A 31 -12.12 -1.25 12.33
CA GLY A 31 -11.80 -2.12 13.46
C GLY A 31 -10.48 -2.89 13.38
N TYR A 32 -9.80 -2.89 12.24
CA TYR A 32 -8.62 -3.73 12.03
C TYR A 32 -7.30 -2.92 12.10
N SER A 33 -6.97 -2.06 11.13
CA SER A 33 -5.89 -1.08 11.27
C SER A 33 -5.93 0.03 10.20
N PHE A 34 -4.81 0.34 9.56
CA PHE A 34 -4.72 1.18 8.37
C PHE A 34 -4.44 0.28 7.15
N GLY A 35 -5.11 0.59 6.05
CA GLY A 35 -4.85 0.01 4.75
C GLY A 35 -4.14 1.01 3.84
N LEU A 36 -3.37 0.48 2.88
CA LEU A 36 -2.73 1.24 1.83
C LEU A 36 -3.15 0.63 0.49
N PHE A 37 -3.62 1.50 -0.40
CA PHE A 37 -4.14 1.13 -1.70
C PHE A 37 -3.46 1.96 -2.79
N ILE A 38 -3.36 1.37 -3.96
CA ILE A 38 -2.89 1.98 -5.19
C ILE A 38 -3.95 1.69 -6.25
N GLU A 39 -4.47 2.76 -6.82
CA GLU A 39 -5.53 2.73 -7.82
C GLU A 39 -5.04 3.41 -9.10
N THR A 40 -5.40 2.94 -10.28
CA THR A 40 -5.21 3.75 -11.50
C THR A 40 -6.28 4.79 -11.63
N ILE A 41 -5.88 5.98 -12.06
CA ILE A 41 -6.86 7.06 -12.32
C ILE A 41 -7.40 6.98 -13.75
N GLU A 42 -6.60 6.48 -14.68
CA GLU A 42 -6.95 6.38 -16.09
C GLU A 42 -6.45 5.04 -16.62
N MET A 43 -7.37 4.23 -17.13
CA MET A 43 -7.03 2.96 -17.76
C MET A 43 -6.26 3.20 -19.07
N PRO A 44 -5.19 2.43 -19.34
CA PRO A 44 -4.55 2.49 -20.65
C PRO A 44 -5.56 2.13 -21.73
N LYS A 45 -5.70 3.00 -22.72
CA LYS A 45 -6.50 2.70 -23.92
C LYS A 45 -5.70 1.75 -24.81
N GLY A 46 -5.99 0.45 -24.78
CA GLY A 46 -5.40 -0.55 -25.68
C GLY A 46 -5.07 -1.88 -25.00
N PRO A 47 -4.59 -2.89 -25.76
CA PRO A 47 -4.33 -4.26 -25.27
C PRO A 47 -3.08 -4.37 -24.38
N SER A 48 -2.66 -3.29 -23.71
CA SER A 48 -1.51 -3.32 -22.81
C SER A 48 -1.86 -4.07 -21.54
N CYS A 49 -1.70 -5.39 -21.58
CA CYS A 49 -1.69 -6.23 -20.40
C CYS A 49 -0.43 -5.87 -19.59
N LEU A 50 -0.62 -5.09 -18.53
CA LEU A 50 0.45 -4.71 -17.62
C LEU A 50 0.36 -5.60 -16.40
N THR A 51 1.52 -6.16 -16.05
CA THR A 51 1.69 -6.90 -14.83
C THR A 51 2.37 -5.97 -13.84
N VAL A 52 1.79 -5.80 -12.66
CA VAL A 52 2.37 -5.02 -11.58
C VAL A 52 2.62 -5.96 -10.42
N ASP A 53 3.89 -6.11 -10.06
CA ASP A 53 4.28 -6.69 -8.78
C ASP A 53 4.30 -5.55 -7.74
N PHE A 54 3.59 -5.75 -6.64
CA PHE A 54 3.41 -4.78 -5.57
C PHE A 54 3.93 -5.37 -4.25
N GLU A 55 4.88 -4.68 -3.64
CA GLU A 55 5.40 -4.99 -2.31
C GLU A 55 5.10 -3.82 -1.37
N LEU A 56 4.69 -4.13 -0.15
CA LEU A 56 4.48 -3.19 0.92
C LEU A 56 5.24 -3.63 2.16
N ALA A 57 6.07 -2.75 2.68
CA ALA A 57 6.95 -3.00 3.80
C ALA A 57 6.85 -1.92 4.88
N ALA A 58 7.13 -2.30 6.13
CA ALA A 58 7.17 -1.39 7.26
C ALA A 58 8.58 -1.34 7.86
N ARG A 59 9.07 -0.15 8.20
CA ARG A 59 10.37 0.00 8.86
C ARG A 59 10.25 -0.44 10.32
N THR A 60 11.15 -1.32 10.78
CA THR A 60 11.17 -1.73 12.17
C THR A 60 12.16 -0.91 12.97
N ARG A 61 11.80 -0.61 14.22
CA ARG A 61 12.63 0.14 15.17
C ARG A 61 13.92 -0.59 15.51
N SER A 62 13.83 -1.90 15.74
CA SER A 62 14.96 -2.73 16.17
C SER A 62 16.07 -2.83 15.12
N SER A 63 15.70 -2.96 13.84
CA SER A 63 16.68 -3.12 12.75
C SER A 63 16.94 -1.84 11.95
N GLY A 64 16.03 -0.87 12.02
CA GLY A 64 16.02 0.30 11.14
C GLY A 64 15.73 -0.03 9.67
N LYS A 65 15.45 -1.29 9.32
CA LYS A 65 15.20 -1.77 7.96
C LYS A 65 13.71 -1.95 7.71
N PHE A 66 13.33 -1.89 6.43
CA PHE A 66 11.99 -2.27 5.97
C PHE A 66 11.85 -3.79 5.95
N VAL A 67 10.76 -4.28 6.51
CA VAL A 67 10.36 -5.69 6.51
C VAL A 67 9.05 -5.81 5.74
N LEU A 68 9.00 -6.75 4.80
CA LEU A 68 7.84 -7.06 3.97
C LEU A 68 6.61 -7.37 4.84
N ARG A 69 5.47 -6.80 4.46
CA ARG A 69 4.16 -6.99 5.12
C ARG A 69 3.13 -7.57 4.18
N PHE A 70 3.17 -7.16 2.92
CA PHE A 70 2.23 -7.62 1.91
C PHE A 70 2.92 -7.62 0.55
N GLU A 71 2.73 -8.69 -0.22
CA GLU A 71 3.16 -8.79 -1.60
C GLU A 71 1.99 -9.31 -2.41
N ASP A 72 1.74 -8.69 -3.56
CA ASP A 72 0.70 -9.13 -4.49
C ASP A 72 1.15 -8.88 -5.93
N LYS A 73 0.58 -9.65 -6.84
CA LYS A 73 0.85 -9.57 -8.27
C LYS A 73 -0.46 -9.51 -9.03
N HIS A 74 -0.69 -8.37 -9.67
CA HIS A 74 -1.88 -8.19 -10.49
C HIS A 74 -1.53 -8.14 -11.97
N THR A 75 -2.38 -8.76 -12.79
CA THR A 75 -2.31 -8.72 -14.25
C THR A 75 -3.73 -8.64 -14.76
N GLY A 76 -4.08 -7.56 -15.46
CA GLY A 76 -5.43 -7.38 -15.95
C GLY A 76 -5.76 -5.91 -16.19
N ASP A 77 -7.07 -5.64 -16.26
CA ASP A 77 -7.65 -4.34 -16.56
C ASP A 77 -8.38 -3.71 -15.35
N ASP A 78 -8.30 -4.31 -14.16
CA ASP A 78 -8.94 -3.77 -12.94
C ASP A 78 -7.89 -3.47 -11.86
N TRP A 79 -7.50 -2.21 -11.71
CA TRP A 79 -6.27 -1.86 -10.99
C TRP A 79 -6.59 -1.19 -9.65
N MET A 80 -6.99 -2.02 -8.69
CA MET A 80 -6.91 -1.68 -7.28
C MET A 80 -6.03 -2.70 -6.58
N LEU A 81 -4.80 -2.29 -6.28
CA LEU A 81 -3.81 -3.06 -5.53
C LEU A 81 -3.74 -2.54 -4.11
N GLY A 82 -3.62 -3.42 -3.13
CA GLY A 82 -3.39 -2.97 -1.76
C GLY A 82 -3.80 -3.95 -0.70
N CYS A 83 -3.60 -3.51 0.53
CA CYS A 83 -3.92 -4.28 1.72
C CYS A 83 -4.88 -3.46 2.58
N GLY A 84 -6.06 -4.02 2.87
CA GLY A 84 -7.08 -3.37 3.71
C GLY A 84 -6.78 -3.40 5.21
N ASP A 85 -5.88 -4.28 5.64
CA ASP A 85 -5.39 -4.36 7.01
C ASP A 85 -3.94 -4.86 7.01
N LEU A 86 -3.01 -3.93 7.17
CA LEU A 86 -1.57 -4.24 7.16
C LEU A 86 -1.04 -4.89 8.41
N SER A 87 -1.84 -4.85 9.48
CA SER A 87 -1.41 -5.32 10.78
C SER A 87 -1.89 -6.72 11.09
N GLU A 88 -2.96 -7.17 10.43
CA GLU A 88 -3.69 -8.42 10.71
C GLU A 88 -4.12 -8.57 12.18
N VAL A 89 -4.11 -7.47 12.94
CA VAL A 89 -4.42 -7.41 14.37
C VAL A 89 -5.34 -6.22 14.64
N PRO A 90 -6.09 -6.21 15.76
CA PRO A 90 -6.91 -5.06 16.11
C PRO A 90 -6.09 -3.79 16.32
N TRP A 91 -6.70 -2.62 16.07
CA TRP A 91 -6.06 -1.31 16.19
C TRP A 91 -5.34 -1.11 17.53
N SER A 92 -5.94 -1.53 18.65
CA SER A 92 -5.33 -1.43 19.98
C SER A 92 -4.02 -2.20 20.11
N THR A 93 -3.93 -3.37 19.45
CA THR A 93 -2.71 -4.19 19.42
C THR A 93 -1.69 -3.59 18.47
N PHE A 94 -2.15 -3.11 17.32
CA PHE A 94 -1.30 -2.46 16.33
C PHE A 94 -0.57 -1.24 16.90
N ILE A 95 -1.29 -0.29 17.54
CA ILE A 95 -0.68 0.92 18.11
C ILE A 95 0.21 0.65 19.33
N ALA A 96 0.01 -0.48 20.00
CA ALA A 96 0.84 -0.90 21.14
C ALA A 96 2.15 -1.57 20.70
N ASN A 97 2.34 -1.81 19.40
CA ASN A 97 3.53 -2.48 18.87
C ASN A 97 4.73 -1.51 18.78
N ASP A 98 5.54 -1.48 19.85
CA ASP A 98 6.74 -0.65 19.98
C ASP A 98 7.84 -0.92 18.93
N ASN A 99 7.78 -2.04 18.22
CA ASN A 99 8.73 -2.40 17.17
C ASN A 99 8.44 -1.71 15.83
N LEU A 100 7.23 -1.20 15.62
CA LEU A 100 6.82 -0.56 14.35
C LEU A 100 6.89 0.96 14.38
N PHE A 101 6.76 1.56 15.56
CA PHE A 101 6.79 3.01 15.72
C PHE A 101 8.17 3.47 16.15
N ILE A 102 8.79 4.33 15.33
CA ILE A 102 10.07 4.96 15.63
C ILE A 102 9.75 6.40 16.01
N ASP A 103 9.91 6.72 17.29
CA ASP A 103 9.59 8.03 17.88
C ASP A 103 8.15 8.49 17.59
N GLY A 104 7.21 7.55 17.67
CA GLY A 104 5.78 7.79 17.40
C GLY A 104 5.41 7.84 15.91
N VAL A 105 6.35 7.60 15.00
CA VAL A 105 6.12 7.61 13.55
C VAL A 105 6.17 6.19 12.98
N LEU A 106 5.16 5.85 12.17
CA LEU A 106 5.12 4.64 11.36
C LEU A 106 5.66 4.94 9.96
N TYR A 107 6.69 4.21 9.53
CA TYR A 107 7.29 4.36 8.21
C TYR A 107 6.89 3.19 7.32
N LEU A 108 6.24 3.51 6.19
CA LEU A 108 5.78 2.56 5.20
C LEU A 108 6.51 2.79 3.88
N ARG A 109 6.72 1.71 3.13
CA ARG A 109 7.25 1.76 1.77
C ARG A 109 6.40 0.87 0.88
N ALA A 110 5.99 1.41 -0.26
CA ALA A 110 5.39 0.65 -1.34
C ALA A 110 6.37 0.60 -2.51
N ASP A 111 6.73 -0.60 -2.94
CA ASP A 111 7.56 -0.85 -4.11
C ASP A 111 6.68 -1.41 -5.22
N LEU A 112 6.74 -0.79 -6.40
CA LEU A 112 5.97 -1.19 -7.58
C LEU A 112 6.93 -1.54 -8.71
N LYS A 113 6.76 -2.73 -9.29
CA LYS A 113 7.50 -3.16 -10.47
C LYS A 113 6.51 -3.44 -11.58
N VAL A 114 6.66 -2.74 -12.70
CA VAL A 114 5.81 -2.92 -13.86
C VAL A 114 6.54 -3.76 -14.89
N ALA A 115 5.94 -4.88 -15.28
CA ALA A 115 6.35 -5.67 -16.41
C ALA A 115 5.36 -5.43 -17.56
N GLN A 116 5.87 -4.89 -18.67
CA GLN A 116 5.16 -4.85 -19.94
C GLN A 116 5.43 -6.17 -20.68
N LYS A 117 4.38 -6.94 -21.00
CA LYS A 117 4.52 -7.96 -22.04
C LYS A 117 4.77 -7.23 -23.35
N GLY A 118 6.00 -7.29 -23.84
CA GLY A 118 6.37 -6.76 -25.15
C GLY A 118 5.45 -7.35 -26.20
N LEU A 119 4.82 -6.48 -27.00
CA LEU A 119 4.23 -6.87 -28.27
C LEU A 119 5.38 -7.43 -29.11
N GLN A 120 5.46 -8.75 -29.24
CA GLN A 120 6.30 -9.35 -30.28
C GLN A 120 5.67 -8.93 -31.62
N THR A 121 6.27 -7.92 -32.25
CA THR A 121 6.03 -7.52 -33.65
C THR A 121 6.86 -8.38 -34.58
#